data_AF-A0AAU5K2A5-F1
#
_entry.id   AF-A0AAU5K2A5-F1
#
_cell.length_a   1.000
_cell.length_b   1.000
_cell.length_c   1.000
_cell.angle_alpha   90.00
_cell.angle_beta   90.00
_cell.angle_gamma   90.00
#
_symmetry.space_group_name_H-M   'P 1'
#
loop_
_entity.id
_entity.type
_entity.pdbx_description
1 polymer ?
#
loop_
_entity_poly.entity_id
_entity_poly.type
_entity_poly.pdbx_seq_one_letter_code
_entity_poly.pdbx_strand_id
1 'polypeptide(L)'
;MNHPRVPARLLAREFLPGVSEALGNMDGWLLRDGAHWLVTRHDGVITAGRVATDSSRVLADRATWSDPVPGGSGTYCSPLPDGALAVSGREAVTVHEADGTVRWEHRHGSWLHSPAASGACTPDPSGRALLTAMAGPHGPGGSYAGDICRALDLATGEVLAEHVLPSFSATYAFQQFPDARSEVLLTASMGQDGTLCLLVARTAAGLDIRAAGTAEEPYVGLGGGGVVVGQDVGGGYLCRTQGGADDVIVEAGEVLPEGWVFVGYTPGFADDRQILVVAAEEQWAEEGTHLLLDARTLRPLAAVAYPRTPGVAAIPLGDGTWLTHDEETVQRWTTT
;
A
#
# COMPACT_ATOMS: atom_id res chain seq x y z
N MET A 1 23.04 -19.92 -4.49
CA MET A 1 23.86 -18.91 -5.20
C MET A 1 24.52 -18.01 -4.17
N ASN A 2 25.80 -17.63 -4.37
CA ASN A 2 26.47 -16.67 -3.48
C ASN A 2 26.43 -15.28 -4.13
N HIS A 3 25.46 -14.47 -3.74
CA HIS A 3 25.44 -13.05 -4.10
C HIS A 3 26.45 -12.28 -3.22
N PRO A 4 27.07 -11.21 -3.72
CA PRO A 4 27.88 -10.34 -2.87
C PRO A 4 27.01 -9.80 -1.73
N ARG A 5 27.62 -9.60 -0.57
CA ARG A 5 26.95 -9.00 0.60
C ARG A 5 27.34 -7.53 0.70
N VAL A 6 26.34 -6.66 0.84
CA VAL A 6 26.54 -5.22 1.06
C VAL A 6 26.11 -4.86 2.49
N PRO A 7 26.89 -4.07 3.25
CA PRO A 7 26.52 -3.70 4.61
C PRO A 7 25.31 -2.76 4.61
N ALA A 8 24.36 -2.99 5.51
CA ALA A 8 23.35 -2.02 5.87
C ALA A 8 23.89 -1.05 6.93
N ARG A 9 23.68 0.26 6.70
CA ARG A 9 24.02 1.33 7.65
C ARG A 9 22.74 1.97 8.17
N LEU A 10 22.57 1.95 9.49
CA LEU A 10 21.47 2.62 10.18
C LEU A 10 21.66 4.14 10.08
N LEU A 11 20.61 4.85 9.68
CA LEU A 11 20.59 6.30 9.57
C LEU A 11 19.79 6.95 10.70
N ALA A 12 18.62 6.37 10.98
CA ALA A 12 17.69 6.89 11.97
C ALA A 12 16.89 5.76 12.61
N ARG A 13 16.38 6.00 13.82
CA ARG A 13 15.39 5.13 14.46
C ARG A 13 14.40 5.98 15.25
N GLU A 14 13.16 5.53 15.30
CA GLU A 14 12.10 6.24 16.01
C GLU A 14 11.10 5.23 16.58
N PHE A 15 10.65 5.46 17.81
CA PHE A 15 9.61 4.65 18.43
C PHE A 15 8.25 5.09 17.91
N LEU A 16 7.48 4.14 17.36
CA LEU A 16 6.19 4.36 16.74
C LEU A 16 5.25 3.21 17.13
N PRO A 17 4.42 3.37 18.18
CA PRO A 17 3.50 2.34 18.63
C PRO A 17 2.53 1.86 17.56
N GLY A 18 2.30 0.55 17.53
CA GLY A 18 1.45 -0.15 16.58
C GLY A 18 2.11 -0.39 15.23
N VAL A 19 3.40 -0.11 15.05
CA VAL A 19 4.04 -0.24 13.72
C VAL A 19 4.22 -1.71 13.31
N SER A 20 4.46 -2.58 14.28
CA SER A 20 4.61 -4.03 14.04
C SER A 20 3.38 -4.62 13.35
N GLU A 21 2.19 -4.25 13.80
CA GLU A 21 0.91 -4.64 13.21
C GLU A 21 0.61 -3.83 11.92
N ALA A 22 0.90 -2.53 11.94
CA ALA A 22 0.59 -1.64 10.82
C ALA A 22 1.20 -2.11 9.50
N LEU A 23 2.44 -2.57 9.49
CA LEU A 23 3.10 -2.95 8.23
C LEU A 23 2.51 -4.20 7.57
N GLY A 24 1.69 -4.98 8.28
CA GLY A 24 0.87 -6.05 7.71
C GLY A 24 -0.49 -5.57 7.17
N ASN A 25 -0.89 -4.33 7.47
CA ASN A 25 -2.18 -3.77 7.06
C ASN A 25 -2.06 -2.99 5.74
N MET A 26 -3.12 -3.06 4.93
CA MET A 26 -3.21 -2.42 3.60
C MET A 26 -3.08 -0.89 3.62
N ASP A 27 -3.23 -0.27 4.78
CA ASP A 27 -3.11 1.17 4.98
C ASP A 27 -1.96 1.59 5.89
N GLY A 28 -1.17 0.63 6.41
CA GLY A 28 -0.08 0.96 7.33
C GLY A 28 1.11 1.63 6.65
N TRP A 29 1.26 1.45 5.34
CA TRP A 29 2.17 2.20 4.50
C TRP A 29 1.43 2.76 3.27
N LEU A 30 1.54 4.06 3.08
CA LEU A 30 0.84 4.77 2.01
C LEU A 30 1.78 5.72 1.28
N LEU A 31 1.59 5.88 -0.02
CA LEU A 31 2.10 7.02 -0.77
C LEU A 31 0.98 8.03 -1.00
N ARG A 32 1.17 9.25 -0.50
CA ARG A 32 0.23 10.38 -0.61
C ARG A 32 0.98 11.68 -0.83
N ASP A 33 0.56 12.47 -1.81
CA ASP A 33 1.16 13.76 -2.16
C ASP A 33 2.68 13.65 -2.35
N GLY A 34 3.11 12.61 -3.08
CA GLY A 34 4.52 12.32 -3.35
C GLY A 34 5.36 11.95 -2.11
N ALA A 35 4.74 11.70 -0.96
CA ALA A 35 5.44 11.33 0.27
C ALA A 35 4.96 9.97 0.81
N HIS A 36 5.87 9.24 1.44
CA HIS A 36 5.52 8.04 2.19
C HIS A 36 4.93 8.42 3.55
N TRP A 37 3.93 7.67 3.96
CA TRP A 37 3.26 7.79 5.26
C TRP A 37 3.22 6.44 5.94
N LEU A 38 3.41 6.43 7.25
CA LEU A 38 3.11 5.31 8.12
C LEU A 38 1.83 5.60 8.89
N VAL A 39 0.89 4.66 8.90
CA VAL A 39 -0.36 4.77 9.66
C VAL A 39 -0.42 3.63 10.67
N THR A 40 -0.36 3.95 11.95
CA THR A 40 -0.40 2.95 13.01
C THR A 40 -1.65 3.10 13.86
N ARG A 41 -2.04 1.99 14.51
CA ARG A 41 -3.14 1.94 15.46
C ARG A 41 -2.64 1.31 16.73
N HIS A 42 -2.81 1.99 17.86
CA HIS A 42 -2.37 1.48 19.16
C HIS A 42 -3.22 2.08 20.26
N ASP A 43 -3.76 1.25 21.16
CA ASP A 43 -4.56 1.68 22.32
C ASP A 43 -5.70 2.66 21.97
N GLY A 44 -6.40 2.42 20.85
CA GLY A 44 -7.49 3.26 20.38
C GLY A 44 -7.05 4.62 19.83
N VAL A 45 -5.78 4.76 19.45
CA VAL A 45 -5.22 5.96 18.79
C VAL A 45 -4.71 5.58 17.40
N ILE A 46 -5.15 6.33 16.40
CA ILE A 46 -4.57 6.29 15.05
C ILE A 46 -3.46 7.34 14.99
N THR A 47 -2.26 6.95 14.57
CA THR A 47 -1.15 7.88 14.29
C THR A 47 -0.81 7.83 12.81
N ALA A 48 -0.85 8.97 12.12
CA ALA A 48 -0.32 9.09 10.77
C ALA A 48 0.97 9.93 10.81
N GLY A 49 2.08 9.36 10.35
CA GLY A 49 3.38 10.01 10.31
C GLY A 49 3.91 10.09 8.88
N ARG A 50 4.27 11.29 8.43
CA ARG A 50 4.95 11.48 7.15
C ARG A 50 6.42 11.13 7.30
N VAL A 51 6.92 10.26 6.43
CA VAL A 51 8.33 9.89 6.40
C VAL A 51 9.17 11.09 5.97
N ALA A 52 10.26 11.35 6.70
CA ALA A 52 11.13 12.50 6.45
C ALA A 52 11.90 12.36 5.14
N THR A 53 12.07 13.45 4.39
CA THR A 53 13.02 13.50 3.27
C THR A 53 14.47 13.54 3.77
N ASP A 54 14.71 14.12 4.95
CA ASP A 54 16.00 14.05 5.64
C ASP A 54 16.23 12.65 6.22
N SER A 55 17.19 11.94 5.64
CA SER A 55 17.57 10.57 6.02
C SER A 55 18.07 10.41 7.46
N SER A 56 18.42 11.49 8.16
CA SER A 56 18.78 11.45 9.58
C SER A 56 17.58 11.29 10.52
N ARG A 57 16.35 11.31 9.98
CA ARG A 57 15.09 11.13 10.71
C ARG A 57 14.23 10.05 10.05
N VAL A 58 13.34 9.44 10.84
CA VAL A 58 12.29 8.55 10.31
C VAL A 58 11.09 9.39 9.91
N LEU A 59 10.47 10.10 10.86
CA LEU A 59 9.29 10.94 10.59
C LEU A 59 9.63 12.43 10.60
N ALA A 60 9.03 13.19 9.68
CA ALA A 60 9.10 14.65 9.65
C ALA A 60 8.06 15.26 10.59
N ASP A 61 6.83 14.76 10.52
CA ASP A 61 5.63 15.22 11.19
C ASP A 61 4.69 14.04 11.49
N ARG A 62 3.80 14.24 12.48
CA ARG A 62 2.80 13.26 12.90
C ARG A 62 1.52 13.95 13.38
N ALA A 63 0.41 13.29 13.13
CA ALA A 63 -0.90 13.65 13.65
C ALA A 63 -1.57 12.42 14.26
N THR A 64 -2.48 12.65 15.20
CA THR A 64 -3.13 11.59 15.97
C THR A 64 -4.63 11.83 16.09
N TRP A 65 -5.40 10.75 15.99
CA TRP A 65 -6.85 10.75 16.15
C TRP A 65 -7.26 9.66 17.12
N SER A 66 -8.38 9.86 17.82
CA SER A 66 -9.06 8.75 18.48
C SER A 66 -9.62 7.81 17.42
N ASP A 67 -9.37 6.50 17.57
CA ASP A 67 -9.93 5.49 16.70
C ASP A 67 -11.46 5.45 16.89
N PRO A 68 -12.26 5.72 15.84
CA PRO A 68 -13.71 5.70 15.95
C PRO A 68 -14.27 4.29 16.19
N VAL A 69 -13.50 3.23 15.89
CA VAL A 69 -13.91 1.83 16.09
C VAL A 69 -12.75 1.02 16.71
N PRO A 70 -12.41 1.24 17.99
CA PRO A 70 -11.30 0.55 18.63
C PRO A 70 -11.46 -0.97 18.57
N GLY A 71 -10.46 -1.67 18.03
CA GLY A 71 -10.48 -3.13 17.85
C GLY A 71 -11.41 -3.63 16.73
N GLY A 72 -12.00 -2.73 15.94
CA GLY A 72 -12.74 -3.07 14.74
C GLY A 72 -11.79 -3.43 13.60
N SER A 73 -11.90 -4.66 13.09
CA SER A 73 -11.20 -5.05 11.86
C SER A 73 -11.78 -4.35 10.64
N GLY A 74 -10.93 -4.10 9.63
CA GLY A 74 -11.38 -3.61 8.32
C GLY A 74 -11.62 -2.10 8.22
N THR A 75 -10.98 -1.29 9.08
CA THR A 75 -10.89 0.17 8.84
C THR A 75 -9.69 0.47 7.96
N TYR A 76 -9.86 1.38 7.00
CA TYR A 76 -8.78 1.91 6.17
C TYR A 76 -8.66 3.41 6.41
N CYS A 77 -7.46 3.87 6.75
CA CYS A 77 -7.16 5.25 7.07
C CYS A 77 -6.28 5.87 5.99
N SER A 78 -6.60 7.11 5.58
CA SER A 78 -5.77 7.86 4.64
C SER A 78 -5.60 9.30 5.14
N PRO A 79 -4.37 9.77 5.36
CA PRO A 79 -4.12 11.18 5.65
C PRO A 79 -4.52 12.04 4.45
N LEU A 80 -5.00 13.25 4.72
CA LEU A 80 -5.45 14.22 3.73
C LEU A 80 -4.47 15.41 3.64
N PRO A 81 -4.41 16.12 2.50
CA PRO A 81 -3.46 17.22 2.29
C PRO A 81 -3.62 18.41 3.26
N ASP A 82 -4.81 18.58 3.82
CA ASP A 82 -5.16 19.64 4.79
C ASP A 82 -4.90 19.25 6.26
N GLY A 83 -4.32 18.06 6.49
CA GLY A 83 -4.05 17.53 7.83
C GLY A 83 -5.24 16.81 8.48
N ALA A 84 -6.34 16.61 7.76
CA ALA A 84 -7.44 15.74 8.17
C ALA A 84 -7.13 14.25 7.92
N LEU A 85 -8.03 13.39 8.38
CA LEU A 85 -7.98 11.93 8.18
C LEU A 85 -9.28 11.43 7.56
N ALA A 86 -9.18 10.74 6.43
CA ALA A 86 -10.28 9.95 5.91
C ALA A 86 -10.23 8.53 6.49
N VAL A 87 -11.39 8.03 6.94
CA VAL A 87 -11.56 6.69 7.48
C VAL A 87 -12.65 5.99 6.67
N SER A 88 -12.30 4.92 5.97
CA SER A 88 -13.25 4.00 5.34
C SER A 88 -13.53 2.85 6.28
N GLY A 89 -14.75 2.82 6.83
CA GLY A 89 -15.24 1.72 7.65
C GLY A 89 -16.13 0.76 6.86
N ARG A 90 -16.85 -0.10 7.58
CA ARG A 90 -17.73 -1.13 6.99
C ARG A 90 -19.03 -0.57 6.40
N GLU A 91 -19.52 0.55 6.93
CA GLU A 91 -20.84 1.13 6.59
C GLU A 91 -20.79 2.61 6.25
N ALA A 92 -19.63 3.25 6.40
CA ALA A 92 -19.46 4.65 6.11
C ALA A 92 -18.01 4.98 5.78
N VAL A 93 -17.84 6.03 4.99
CA VAL A 93 -16.59 6.77 4.87
C VAL A 93 -16.76 8.09 5.60
N THR A 94 -15.84 8.41 6.50
CA THR A 94 -15.89 9.60 7.35
C THR A 94 -14.61 10.40 7.20
N VAL A 95 -14.71 11.73 7.15
CA VAL A 95 -13.55 12.62 7.23
C VAL A 95 -13.52 13.29 8.59
N HIS A 96 -12.39 13.17 9.28
CA HIS A 96 -12.12 13.74 10.58
C HIS A 96 -11.14 14.90 10.47
N GLU A 97 -11.46 16.03 11.07
CA GLU A 97 -10.53 17.14 11.23
C GLU A 97 -9.35 16.76 12.13
N ALA A 98 -8.31 17.59 12.15
CA ALA A 98 -7.12 17.36 12.99
C ALA A 98 -7.42 17.32 14.50
N ASP A 99 -8.53 17.93 14.94
CA ASP A 99 -9.00 17.87 16.32
C ASP A 99 -9.89 16.66 16.63
N GLY A 100 -10.12 15.79 15.63
CA GLY A 100 -10.95 14.59 15.73
C GLY A 100 -12.44 14.81 15.44
N THR A 101 -12.90 16.05 15.27
CA THR A 101 -14.30 16.31 14.91
C THR A 101 -14.63 15.79 13.51
N VAL A 102 -15.86 15.31 13.32
CA VAL A 102 -16.30 14.81 12.01
C VAL A 102 -16.65 15.98 11.10
N ARG A 103 -15.96 16.10 9.97
CA ARG A 103 -16.27 17.04 8.90
C ARG A 103 -17.55 16.64 8.17
N TRP A 104 -17.60 15.38 7.73
CA TRP A 104 -18.76 14.77 7.09
C TRP A 104 -18.67 13.24 7.17
N GLU A 105 -19.82 12.58 6.97
CA GLU A 105 -19.97 11.13 6.90
C GLU A 105 -20.78 10.77 5.64
N HIS A 106 -20.26 9.85 4.82
CA HIS A 106 -20.95 9.28 3.67
C HIS A 106 -21.27 7.81 3.93
N ARG A 107 -22.56 7.50 4.12
CA ARG A 107 -23.02 6.13 4.40
C ARG A 107 -23.14 5.27 3.15
N HIS A 108 -22.83 3.99 3.29
CA HIS A 108 -23.04 2.97 2.27
C HIS A 108 -23.52 1.66 2.90
N GLY A 109 -23.99 0.73 2.07
CA GLY A 109 -24.32 -0.62 2.55
C GLY A 109 -23.07 -1.37 3.01
N SER A 110 -23.25 -2.41 3.82
CA SER A 110 -22.14 -3.30 4.17
C SER A 110 -22.02 -4.48 3.20
N TRP A 111 -20.85 -5.11 3.18
CA TRP A 111 -20.65 -6.42 2.56
C TRP A 111 -21.31 -7.52 3.41
N LEU A 112 -22.63 -7.69 3.27
CA LEU A 112 -23.45 -8.56 4.13
C LEU A 112 -22.94 -10.00 4.22
N HIS A 113 -22.33 -10.53 3.16
CA HIS A 113 -21.91 -11.93 3.07
C HIS A 113 -20.39 -12.12 3.10
N SER A 114 -19.62 -11.06 3.31
CA SER A 114 -18.16 -11.09 3.25
C SER A 114 -17.58 -10.31 4.43
N PRO A 115 -17.36 -10.96 5.59
CA PRO A 115 -16.80 -10.30 6.77
C PRO A 115 -15.39 -9.75 6.52
N ALA A 116 -14.61 -10.41 5.66
CA ALA A 116 -13.24 -10.00 5.32
C ALA A 116 -13.16 -8.82 4.33
N ALA A 117 -14.25 -8.49 3.63
CA ALA A 117 -14.27 -7.36 2.71
C ALA A 117 -14.12 -6.04 3.47
N SER A 118 -13.32 -5.13 2.91
CA SER A 118 -13.04 -3.82 3.51
C SER A 118 -12.81 -2.77 2.44
N GLY A 119 -13.38 -1.59 2.67
CA GLY A 119 -13.22 -0.45 1.78
C GLY A 119 -11.86 0.21 1.92
N ALA A 120 -11.56 1.10 0.99
CA ALA A 120 -10.37 1.95 1.03
C ALA A 120 -10.72 3.36 0.55
N CYS A 121 -9.90 4.33 0.95
CA CYS A 121 -10.04 5.70 0.48
C CYS A 121 -8.69 6.37 0.24
N THR A 122 -8.66 7.34 -0.68
CA THR A 122 -7.48 8.17 -0.94
C THR A 122 -7.91 9.51 -1.51
N PRO A 123 -7.26 10.63 -1.15
CA PRO A 123 -7.44 11.87 -1.90
C PRO A 123 -7.03 11.64 -3.36
N ASP A 124 -7.75 12.24 -4.29
CA ASP A 124 -7.30 12.31 -5.67
C ASP A 124 -6.05 13.21 -5.78
N PRO A 125 -5.20 13.06 -6.80
CA PRO A 125 -3.99 13.87 -6.94
C PRO A 125 -4.23 15.37 -7.03
N SER A 126 -5.45 15.83 -7.35
CA SER A 126 -5.81 17.26 -7.32
C SER A 126 -6.16 17.79 -5.92
N GLY A 127 -6.34 16.90 -4.93
CA GLY A 127 -6.73 17.26 -3.56
C GLY A 127 -8.15 17.81 -3.45
N ARG A 128 -9.04 17.51 -4.41
CA ARG A 128 -10.41 18.03 -4.46
C ARG A 128 -11.48 16.98 -4.20
N ALA A 129 -11.16 15.72 -4.44
CA ALA A 129 -12.07 14.61 -4.25
C ALA A 129 -11.42 13.53 -3.38
N LEU A 130 -12.25 12.78 -2.67
CA LEU A 130 -11.89 11.52 -2.04
C LEU A 130 -12.33 10.38 -2.96
N LEU A 131 -11.39 9.61 -3.48
CA LEU A 131 -11.66 8.35 -4.15
C LEU A 131 -11.91 7.29 -3.09
N THR A 132 -12.99 6.53 -3.22
CA THR A 132 -13.45 5.58 -2.22
C THR A 132 -13.90 4.29 -2.89
N ALA A 133 -13.45 3.15 -2.41
CA ALA A 133 -13.94 1.83 -2.81
C ALA A 133 -14.81 1.29 -1.67
N MET A 134 -16.07 0.93 -1.99
CA MET A 134 -17.07 0.54 -1.01
C MET A 134 -18.04 -0.51 -1.58
N ALA A 135 -18.86 -1.10 -0.72
CA ALA A 135 -19.86 -2.07 -1.17
C ALA A 135 -20.86 -1.41 -2.13
N GLY A 136 -21.19 -2.11 -3.21
CA GLY A 136 -22.19 -1.66 -4.16
C GLY A 136 -23.62 -1.83 -3.64
N PRO A 137 -24.60 -1.20 -4.29
CA PRO A 137 -26.00 -1.42 -3.96
C PRO A 137 -26.43 -2.84 -4.33
N HIS A 138 -27.30 -3.43 -3.51
CA HIS A 138 -27.99 -4.67 -3.84
C HIS A 138 -29.26 -4.36 -4.63
N GLY A 139 -29.42 -4.98 -5.79
CA GLY A 139 -30.61 -4.86 -6.63
C GLY A 139 -31.82 -5.60 -6.03
N PRO A 140 -33.02 -5.36 -6.58
CA PRO A 140 -34.21 -6.13 -6.24
C PRO A 140 -33.94 -7.64 -6.37
N GLY A 141 -34.31 -8.42 -5.35
CA GLY A 141 -34.06 -9.86 -5.33
C GLY A 141 -32.65 -10.27 -4.88
N GLY A 142 -31.83 -9.35 -4.36
CA GLY A 142 -30.51 -9.66 -3.80
C GLY A 142 -29.39 -9.79 -4.84
N SER A 143 -29.62 -9.32 -6.07
CA SER A 143 -28.56 -9.26 -7.08
C SER A 143 -27.47 -8.28 -6.65
N TYR A 144 -26.20 -8.69 -6.79
CA TYR A 144 -25.04 -7.86 -6.45
C TYR A 144 -24.27 -7.55 -7.73
N ALA A 145 -24.26 -6.27 -8.14
CA ALA A 145 -23.63 -5.85 -9.39
C ALA A 145 -22.10 -5.75 -9.30
N GLY A 146 -21.55 -5.73 -8.10
CA GLY A 146 -20.15 -5.49 -7.81
C GLY A 146 -19.97 -4.46 -6.71
N ASP A 147 -18.74 -4.34 -6.23
CA ASP A 147 -18.33 -3.19 -5.42
C ASP A 147 -18.34 -1.92 -6.28
N ILE A 148 -18.26 -0.75 -5.66
CA ILE A 148 -18.25 0.54 -6.37
C ILE A 148 -17.04 1.37 -5.99
N CYS A 149 -16.53 2.14 -6.95
CA CYS A 149 -15.66 3.27 -6.69
C CYS A 149 -16.46 4.57 -6.82
N ARG A 150 -16.36 5.45 -5.83
CA ARG A 150 -16.94 6.79 -5.86
C ARG A 150 -15.87 7.85 -5.69
N ALA A 151 -16.03 8.95 -6.42
CA ALA A 151 -15.40 10.23 -6.09
C ALA A 151 -16.39 11.03 -5.24
N LEU A 152 -16.02 11.32 -4.01
CA LEU A 152 -16.75 12.22 -3.12
C LEU A 152 -16.06 13.58 -3.09
N ASP A 153 -16.82 14.67 -3.00
CA ASP A 153 -16.24 15.98 -2.77
C ASP A 153 -15.52 15.99 -1.42
N LEU A 154 -14.24 16.38 -1.40
CA LEU A 154 -13.42 16.25 -0.20
C LEU A 154 -13.91 17.18 0.93
N ALA A 155 -14.57 18.29 0.60
CA ALA A 155 -15.05 19.26 1.57
C ALA A 155 -16.45 18.90 2.10
N THR A 156 -17.34 18.35 1.27
CA THR A 156 -18.75 18.14 1.63
C THR A 156 -19.19 16.68 1.74
N GLY A 157 -18.44 15.75 1.16
CA GLY A 157 -18.82 14.34 1.03
C GLY A 157 -19.86 14.07 -0.08
N GLU A 158 -20.23 15.08 -0.87
CA GLU A 158 -21.19 14.91 -1.97
C GLU A 158 -20.64 13.99 -3.06
N VAL A 159 -21.49 13.14 -3.63
CA VAL A 159 -21.07 12.23 -4.71
C VAL A 159 -20.85 13.02 -6.00
N LEU A 160 -19.62 13.01 -6.49
CA LEU A 160 -19.21 13.67 -7.74
C LEU A 160 -19.27 12.71 -8.93
N ALA A 161 -18.94 11.43 -8.71
CA ALA A 161 -18.97 10.38 -9.72
C ALA A 161 -19.01 9.00 -9.05
N GLU A 162 -19.51 8.00 -9.78
CA GLU A 162 -19.58 6.60 -9.36
C GLU A 162 -19.25 5.68 -10.54
N HIS A 163 -18.61 4.55 -10.24
CA HIS A 163 -18.33 3.48 -11.20
C HIS A 163 -18.45 2.12 -10.50
N VAL A 164 -19.13 1.17 -11.13
CA VAL A 164 -19.20 -0.22 -10.64
C VAL A 164 -17.91 -0.94 -10.99
N LEU A 165 -17.22 -1.47 -9.99
CA LEU A 165 -15.97 -2.17 -10.17
C LEU A 165 -16.21 -3.60 -10.70
N PRO A 166 -15.25 -4.18 -11.43
CA PRO A 166 -15.30 -5.59 -11.85
C PRO A 166 -15.02 -6.58 -10.69
N SER A 167 -14.89 -6.08 -9.45
CA SER A 167 -14.62 -6.85 -8.25
C SER A 167 -15.86 -6.99 -7.37
N PHE A 168 -15.86 -8.02 -6.52
CA PHE A 168 -16.98 -8.35 -5.65
C PHE A 168 -16.47 -8.66 -4.26
N SER A 169 -16.95 -7.92 -3.25
CA SER A 169 -16.61 -8.16 -1.86
C SER A 169 -15.11 -8.25 -1.58
N ALA A 170 -14.33 -7.35 -2.20
CA ALA A 170 -12.89 -7.36 -2.07
C ALA A 170 -12.40 -6.61 -0.81
N THR A 171 -11.16 -6.88 -0.44
CA THR A 171 -10.34 -6.01 0.41
C THR A 171 -9.59 -5.03 -0.48
N TYR A 172 -9.80 -3.73 -0.26
CA TYR A 172 -9.24 -2.69 -1.10
C TYR A 172 -8.01 -2.01 -0.50
N ALA A 173 -7.12 -1.53 -1.37
CA ALA A 173 -6.03 -0.63 -1.02
C ALA A 173 -5.79 0.40 -2.13
N PHE A 174 -5.57 1.67 -1.76
CA PHE A 174 -5.20 2.72 -2.70
C PHE A 174 -3.75 3.16 -2.51
N GLN A 175 -3.04 3.34 -3.61
CA GLN A 175 -1.72 3.96 -3.63
C GLN A 175 -1.63 5.05 -4.71
N GLN A 176 -1.09 6.21 -4.36
CA GLN A 176 -0.69 7.20 -5.36
C GLN A 176 0.68 6.83 -5.93
N PHE A 177 1.02 7.38 -7.09
CA PHE A 177 2.36 7.21 -7.67
C PHE A 177 3.32 8.31 -7.20
N PRO A 178 4.64 8.02 -7.12
CA PRO A 178 5.63 9.00 -6.66
C PRO A 178 5.80 10.18 -7.62
N ASP A 179 5.39 10.03 -8.88
CA ASP A 179 5.52 11.05 -9.94
C ASP A 179 4.32 12.00 -10.04
N ALA A 180 3.43 12.00 -9.04
CA ALA A 180 2.27 12.91 -8.94
C ALA A 180 1.35 12.91 -10.18
N ARG A 181 1.29 11.79 -10.91
CA ARG A 181 0.33 11.62 -12.01
C ARG A 181 -1.11 11.66 -11.51
N SER A 182 -2.05 11.89 -12.44
CA SER A 182 -3.48 12.01 -12.12
C SER A 182 -4.19 10.72 -11.75
N GLU A 183 -3.56 9.57 -11.99
CA GLU A 183 -4.10 8.25 -11.68
C GLU A 183 -3.61 7.75 -10.32
N VAL A 184 -4.45 6.97 -9.65
CA VAL A 184 -4.08 6.21 -8.46
C VAL A 184 -4.22 4.71 -8.75
N LEU A 185 -3.39 3.90 -8.12
CA LEU A 185 -3.52 2.45 -8.13
C LEU A 185 -4.57 2.03 -7.09
N LEU A 186 -5.49 1.17 -7.49
CA LEU A 186 -6.45 0.48 -6.65
C LEU A 186 -6.21 -1.03 -6.75
N THR A 187 -5.86 -1.65 -5.63
CA THR A 187 -5.78 -3.10 -5.49
C THR A 187 -7.07 -3.61 -4.88
N ALA A 188 -7.63 -4.67 -5.46
CA ALA A 188 -8.85 -5.34 -5.01
C ALA A 188 -8.57 -6.84 -4.83
N SER A 189 -8.36 -7.28 -3.59
CA SER A 189 -8.08 -8.67 -3.25
C SER A 189 -9.37 -9.42 -2.93
N MET A 190 -9.71 -10.44 -3.72
CA MET A 190 -10.98 -11.19 -3.65
C MET A 190 -10.79 -12.61 -3.09
N GLY A 191 -9.73 -12.84 -2.31
CA GLY A 191 -9.42 -14.15 -1.74
C GLY A 191 -9.11 -15.17 -2.82
N GLN A 192 -9.93 -16.22 -2.93
CA GLN A 192 -9.71 -17.29 -3.92
C GLN A 192 -10.03 -16.87 -5.36
N ASP A 193 -10.73 -15.74 -5.54
CA ASP A 193 -11.07 -15.20 -6.87
C ASP A 193 -9.95 -14.31 -7.44
N GLY A 194 -8.79 -14.27 -6.78
CA GLY A 194 -7.59 -13.56 -7.23
C GLY A 194 -7.56 -12.09 -6.83
N THR A 195 -6.66 -11.33 -7.45
CA THR A 195 -6.49 -9.89 -7.21
C THR A 195 -6.66 -9.11 -8.51
N LEU A 196 -7.35 -7.98 -8.44
CA LEU A 196 -7.43 -7.02 -9.53
C LEU A 196 -6.65 -5.75 -9.18
N CYS A 197 -5.83 -5.30 -10.11
CA CYS A 197 -5.13 -4.03 -10.01
C CYS A 197 -5.63 -3.06 -11.07
N LEU A 198 -6.19 -1.94 -10.61
CA LEU A 198 -6.85 -0.95 -11.44
C LEU A 198 -6.15 0.41 -11.33
N LEU A 199 -6.08 1.15 -12.43
CA LEU A 199 -5.78 2.57 -12.43
C LEU A 199 -7.10 3.33 -12.40
N VAL A 200 -7.22 4.24 -11.44
CA VAL A 200 -8.40 5.07 -11.22
C VAL A 200 -8.01 6.53 -11.41
N ALA A 201 -8.72 7.24 -12.28
CA ALA A 201 -8.57 8.68 -12.47
C ALA A 201 -9.92 9.38 -12.45
N ARG A 202 -10.00 10.52 -11.77
CA ARG A 202 -11.14 11.42 -11.90
C ARG A 202 -10.95 12.30 -13.13
N THR A 203 -11.92 12.27 -14.02
CA THR A 203 -11.97 13.11 -15.22
C THR A 203 -13.18 14.05 -15.15
N ALA A 204 -13.28 14.97 -16.11
CA ALA A 204 -14.47 15.81 -16.24
C ALA A 204 -15.75 15.01 -16.57
N ALA A 205 -15.62 13.81 -17.14
CA ALA A 205 -16.73 12.95 -17.53
C ALA A 205 -17.15 11.95 -16.44
N GLY A 206 -16.40 11.85 -15.34
CA GLY A 206 -16.63 10.88 -14.26
C GLY A 206 -15.35 10.17 -13.84
N LEU A 207 -15.45 8.90 -13.45
CA LEU A 207 -14.30 8.05 -13.13
C LEU A 207 -13.88 7.25 -14.36
N ASP A 208 -12.60 7.36 -14.72
CA ASP A 208 -11.92 6.46 -15.65
C ASP A 208 -11.25 5.34 -14.85
N ILE A 209 -11.61 4.09 -15.14
CA ILE A 209 -11.12 2.90 -14.45
C ILE A 209 -10.69 1.87 -15.49
N ARG A 210 -9.44 1.41 -15.38
CA ARG A 210 -8.84 0.45 -16.31
C ARG A 210 -7.85 -0.46 -15.59
N ALA A 211 -7.54 -1.61 -16.17
CA ALA A 211 -6.48 -2.46 -15.63
C ALA A 211 -5.13 -1.73 -15.62
N ALA A 212 -4.36 -1.88 -14.53
CA ALA A 212 -3.04 -1.29 -14.38
C ALA A 212 -1.95 -2.02 -15.19
N GLY A 213 -2.18 -3.30 -15.46
CA GLY A 213 -1.33 -4.14 -16.32
C GLY A 213 -2.01 -5.48 -16.57
N THR A 214 -1.22 -6.50 -16.88
CA THR A 214 -1.67 -7.85 -17.23
C THR A 214 -1.65 -8.81 -16.04
N ALA A 215 -0.96 -8.45 -14.95
CA ALA A 215 -0.84 -9.30 -13.77
C ALA A 215 -2.18 -9.46 -13.03
N GLU A 216 -2.48 -10.69 -12.62
CA GLU A 216 -3.61 -11.08 -11.76
C GLU A 216 -3.25 -11.00 -10.26
N GLU A 217 -2.08 -10.44 -9.96
CA GLU A 217 -1.46 -10.34 -8.63
C GLU A 217 -1.38 -8.88 -8.16
N PRO A 218 -1.26 -8.63 -6.85
CA PRO A 218 -1.16 -7.27 -6.33
C PRO A 218 0.13 -6.58 -6.82
N TYR A 219 0.00 -5.36 -7.34
CA TYR A 219 1.12 -4.43 -7.44
C TYR A 219 1.39 -3.83 -6.07
N VAL A 220 2.63 -3.99 -5.63
CA VAL A 220 3.09 -3.72 -4.25
C VAL A 220 4.24 -2.70 -4.25
N GLY A 221 4.97 -2.57 -5.35
CA GLY A 221 6.03 -1.57 -5.54
C GLY A 221 5.69 -0.56 -6.62
N LEU A 222 5.85 0.74 -6.32
CA LEU A 222 5.61 1.84 -7.27
C LEU A 222 6.91 2.60 -7.55
N GLY A 223 7.28 2.68 -8.82
CA GLY A 223 8.43 3.43 -9.31
C GLY A 223 8.01 4.68 -10.10
N GLY A 224 8.99 5.54 -10.40
CA GLY A 224 8.76 6.68 -11.29
C GLY A 224 8.42 6.26 -12.72
N GLY A 225 7.71 7.13 -13.46
CA GLY A 225 7.37 6.87 -14.87
C GLY A 225 6.33 5.75 -15.04
N GLY A 226 5.52 5.50 -14.00
CA GLY A 226 4.47 4.50 -14.01
C GLY A 226 4.95 3.04 -14.00
N VAL A 227 6.19 2.79 -13.59
CA VAL A 227 6.68 1.41 -13.40
C VAL A 227 6.06 0.83 -12.13
N VAL A 228 5.60 -0.40 -12.21
CA VAL A 228 5.03 -1.13 -11.08
C VAL A 228 5.71 -2.49 -10.91
N VAL A 229 5.82 -2.95 -9.67
CA VAL A 229 6.29 -4.29 -9.30
C VAL A 229 5.15 -5.03 -8.63
N GLY A 230 4.81 -6.19 -9.19
CA GLY A 230 3.88 -7.15 -8.63
C GLY A 230 4.61 -8.34 -8.04
N GLN A 231 4.02 -8.93 -7.01
CA GLN A 231 4.49 -10.15 -6.39
C GLN A 231 3.35 -11.15 -6.29
N ASP A 232 3.62 -12.38 -6.69
CA ASP A 232 2.75 -13.53 -6.47
C ASP A 232 2.40 -13.69 -4.99
N VAL A 233 1.13 -13.99 -4.68
CA VAL A 233 0.70 -14.23 -3.29
C VAL A 233 1.50 -15.37 -2.64
N GLY A 234 1.84 -16.42 -3.38
CA GLY A 234 2.69 -17.52 -2.88
C GLY A 234 4.18 -17.20 -2.85
N GLY A 235 4.60 -16.01 -3.31
CA GLY A 235 6.01 -15.64 -3.42
C GLY A 235 6.75 -16.36 -4.54
N GLY A 236 6.04 -17.01 -5.47
CA GLY A 236 6.61 -17.83 -6.53
C GLY A 236 7.27 -17.04 -7.65
N TYR A 237 6.87 -15.77 -7.87
CA TYR A 237 7.48 -14.90 -8.87
C TYR A 237 7.33 -13.42 -8.55
N LEU A 238 8.14 -12.60 -9.23
CA LEU A 238 8.00 -11.15 -9.32
C LEU A 238 7.74 -10.75 -10.77
N CYS A 239 6.91 -9.73 -10.95
CA CYS A 239 6.63 -9.13 -12.24
C CYS A 239 6.92 -7.62 -12.18
N ARG A 240 7.54 -7.07 -13.22
CA ARG A 240 7.70 -5.64 -13.44
C ARG A 240 6.99 -5.25 -14.72
N THR A 241 6.07 -4.31 -14.61
CA THR A 241 5.29 -3.77 -15.74
C THR A 241 5.55 -2.29 -15.92
N GLN A 242 5.59 -1.84 -17.18
CA GLN A 242 5.67 -0.43 -17.54
C GLN A 242 4.95 -0.20 -18.87
N GLY A 243 4.10 0.83 -18.92
CA GLY A 243 3.38 1.15 -20.15
C GLY A 243 4.30 1.34 -21.35
N GLY A 244 4.07 0.56 -22.42
CA GLY A 244 4.85 0.61 -23.65
C GLY A 244 6.17 -0.17 -23.64
N ALA A 245 6.46 -0.91 -22.57
CA ALA A 245 7.57 -1.85 -22.49
C ALA A 245 7.04 -3.28 -22.26
N ASP A 246 7.85 -4.28 -22.59
CA ASP A 246 7.55 -5.67 -22.28
C ASP A 246 7.62 -5.91 -20.76
N ASP A 247 6.74 -6.76 -20.26
CA ASP A 247 6.76 -7.21 -18.87
C ASP A 247 8.02 -8.04 -18.59
N VAL A 248 8.59 -7.85 -17.40
CA VAL A 248 9.74 -8.65 -16.94
C VAL A 248 9.29 -9.50 -15.76
N ILE A 249 9.32 -10.82 -15.94
CA ILE A 249 8.89 -11.80 -14.94
C ILE A 249 10.09 -12.66 -14.55
N VAL A 250 10.28 -12.88 -13.25
CA VAL A 250 11.28 -13.84 -12.74
C VAL A 250 10.63 -14.77 -11.71
N GLU A 251 10.80 -16.08 -11.91
CA GLU A 251 10.39 -17.08 -10.93
C GLU A 251 11.42 -17.16 -9.79
N ALA A 252 10.95 -17.40 -8.57
CA ALA A 252 11.78 -17.55 -7.38
C ALA A 252 12.87 -18.60 -7.58
N GLY A 253 12.53 -19.75 -8.17
CA GLY A 253 13.48 -20.85 -8.46
C GLY A 253 14.59 -20.49 -9.44
N GLU A 254 14.45 -19.42 -10.23
CA GLU A 254 15.52 -18.96 -11.14
C GLU A 254 16.55 -18.07 -10.44
N VAL A 255 16.14 -17.33 -9.40
CA VAL A 255 16.93 -16.23 -8.84
C VAL A 255 17.24 -16.38 -7.35
N LEU A 256 16.54 -17.27 -6.65
CA LEU A 256 16.75 -17.55 -5.23
C LEU A 256 17.40 -18.93 -5.01
N PRO A 257 17.88 -19.23 -3.80
CA PRO A 257 18.22 -20.61 -3.42
C PRO A 257 17.05 -21.58 -3.59
N GLU A 258 17.34 -22.85 -3.76
CA GLU A 258 16.32 -23.89 -3.90
C GLU A 258 15.37 -23.89 -2.69
N GLY A 259 14.07 -23.93 -2.96
CA GLY A 259 13.02 -23.92 -1.94
C GLY A 259 12.65 -22.54 -1.37
N TRP A 260 13.39 -21.49 -1.71
CA TRP A 260 13.10 -20.14 -1.23
C TRP A 260 12.04 -19.44 -2.08
N VAL A 261 11.26 -18.56 -1.45
CA VAL A 261 10.21 -17.74 -2.05
C VAL A 261 10.37 -16.26 -1.67
N PHE A 262 9.74 -15.37 -2.43
CA PHE A 262 9.62 -13.96 -2.06
C PHE A 262 8.59 -13.76 -0.95
N VAL A 263 8.87 -12.92 0.04
CA VAL A 263 8.02 -12.71 1.24
C VAL A 263 7.87 -11.23 1.59
N GLY A 264 6.98 -10.93 2.55
CA GLY A 264 6.83 -9.59 3.13
C GLY A 264 5.91 -8.62 2.37
N TYR A 265 5.42 -8.99 1.18
CA TYR A 265 4.44 -8.24 0.36
C TYR A 265 4.76 -6.74 0.14
N THR A 266 6.03 -6.36 0.26
CA THR A 266 6.51 -4.97 0.14
C THR A 266 7.73 -4.81 -0.77
N PRO A 267 7.92 -5.61 -1.85
CA PRO A 267 9.00 -5.34 -2.78
C PRO A 267 8.78 -3.96 -3.42
N GLY A 268 9.86 -3.19 -3.53
CA GLY A 268 9.74 -1.79 -3.97
C GLY A 268 11.07 -1.21 -4.40
N PHE A 269 11.01 -0.02 -5.00
CA PHE A 269 12.19 0.67 -5.51
C PHE A 269 12.97 1.29 -4.36
N ALA A 270 14.18 0.78 -4.10
CA ALA A 270 15.12 1.46 -3.22
C ALA A 270 15.61 2.74 -3.90
N ASP A 271 15.85 2.68 -5.21
CA ASP A 271 16.13 3.81 -6.09
C ASP A 271 15.75 3.46 -7.56
N ASP A 272 16.10 4.31 -8.52
CA ASP A 272 15.81 4.11 -9.96
C ASP A 272 16.49 2.86 -10.58
N ARG A 273 17.43 2.23 -9.87
CA ARG A 273 18.26 1.12 -10.34
C ARG A 273 18.05 -0.16 -9.55
N GLN A 274 17.54 -0.06 -8.32
CA GLN A 274 17.47 -1.17 -7.40
C GLN A 274 16.06 -1.35 -6.84
N ILE A 275 15.61 -2.60 -6.86
CA ILE A 275 14.42 -3.05 -6.14
C ILE A 275 14.90 -3.80 -4.90
N LEU A 276 14.38 -3.44 -3.73
CA LEU A 276 14.56 -4.21 -2.52
C LEU A 276 13.42 -5.22 -2.41
N VAL A 277 13.76 -6.46 -2.13
CA VAL A 277 12.82 -7.56 -1.89
C VAL A 277 13.26 -8.34 -0.67
N VAL A 278 12.36 -9.18 -0.13
CA VAL A 278 12.71 -10.12 0.94
C VAL A 278 12.46 -11.54 0.45
N ALA A 279 13.35 -12.46 0.82
CA ALA A 279 13.24 -13.87 0.50
C ALA A 279 13.45 -14.74 1.74
N ALA A 280 12.73 -15.85 1.83
CA ALA A 280 12.81 -16.82 2.92
C ALA A 280 12.47 -18.25 2.44
N GLU A 281 12.69 -19.25 3.29
CA GLU A 281 12.35 -20.65 3.02
C GLU A 281 10.83 -20.91 3.04
N GLU A 282 10.07 -20.06 3.73
CA GLU A 282 8.62 -20.21 3.88
C GLU A 282 7.93 -18.86 3.69
N GLN A 283 6.75 -18.87 3.04
CA GLN A 283 5.99 -17.65 2.72
C GLN A 283 5.56 -16.84 3.96
N TRP A 284 5.48 -17.49 5.12
CA TRP A 284 5.04 -16.91 6.40
C TRP A 284 6.19 -16.72 7.39
N ALA A 285 7.43 -16.72 6.90
CA ALA A 285 8.57 -16.48 7.77
C ALA A 285 8.48 -15.09 8.43
N GLU A 286 8.85 -15.01 9.71
CA GLU A 286 8.91 -13.74 10.44
C GLU A 286 10.19 -12.96 10.10
N GLU A 287 11.24 -13.68 9.73
CA GLU A 287 12.55 -13.16 9.33
C GLU A 287 12.87 -13.56 7.88
N GLY A 288 13.67 -12.74 7.19
CA GLY A 288 14.05 -13.01 5.81
C GLY A 288 15.38 -12.39 5.40
N THR A 289 15.91 -12.84 4.27
CA THR A 289 17.07 -12.21 3.65
C THR A 289 16.61 -11.13 2.70
N HIS A 290 17.02 -9.89 2.97
CA HIS A 290 16.74 -8.78 2.07
C HIS A 290 17.74 -8.82 0.91
N LEU A 291 17.23 -8.71 -0.31
CA LEU A 291 17.98 -8.74 -1.55
C LEU A 291 17.76 -7.45 -2.33
N LEU A 292 18.82 -6.92 -2.92
CA LEU A 292 18.75 -5.88 -3.94
C LEU A 292 18.73 -6.57 -5.31
N LEU A 293 17.70 -6.29 -6.10
CA LEU A 293 17.56 -6.73 -7.48
C LEU A 293 17.79 -5.55 -8.42
N ASP A 294 18.27 -5.84 -9.63
CA ASP A 294 18.32 -4.84 -10.70
C ASP A 294 16.90 -4.44 -11.12
N ALA A 295 16.59 -3.15 -11.09
CA ALA A 295 15.24 -2.63 -11.32
C ALA A 295 14.72 -2.83 -12.76
N ARG A 296 15.57 -3.27 -13.70
CA ARG A 296 15.19 -3.52 -15.10
C ARG A 296 14.99 -5.00 -15.38
N THR A 297 15.84 -5.84 -14.80
CA THR A 297 15.93 -7.27 -15.12
C THR A 297 15.44 -8.19 -14.00
N LEU A 298 15.19 -7.64 -12.80
CA LEU A 298 14.85 -8.36 -11.57
C LEU A 298 15.92 -9.40 -11.15
N ARG A 299 17.13 -9.34 -11.71
CA ARG A 299 18.21 -10.25 -11.34
C ARG A 299 18.87 -9.80 -10.03
N PRO A 300 19.23 -10.73 -9.13
CA PRO A 300 19.85 -10.35 -7.86
C PRO A 300 21.21 -9.69 -8.05
N LEU A 301 21.40 -8.56 -7.39
CA LEU A 301 22.65 -7.81 -7.34
C LEU A 301 23.44 -8.15 -6.08
N ALA A 302 22.79 -8.10 -4.91
CA ALA A 302 23.43 -8.30 -3.61
C ALA A 302 22.43 -8.71 -2.53
N ALA A 303 22.93 -9.37 -1.48
CA ALA A 303 22.20 -9.53 -0.23
C ALA A 303 22.59 -8.43 0.76
N VAL A 304 21.61 -7.89 1.49
CA VAL A 304 21.86 -6.84 2.49
C VAL A 304 22.25 -7.48 3.82
N ALA A 305 23.38 -7.04 4.39
CA ALA A 305 23.90 -7.53 5.65
C ALA A 305 23.63 -6.53 6.78
N TYR A 306 22.66 -6.86 7.63
CA TYR A 306 22.32 -6.08 8.81
C TYR A 306 23.12 -6.55 10.04
N PRO A 307 23.34 -5.68 11.04
CA PRO A 307 23.91 -6.09 12.33
C PRO A 307 23.05 -7.10 13.10
N ARG A 308 21.73 -7.11 12.86
CA ARG A 308 20.74 -8.06 13.38
C ARG A 308 19.81 -8.45 12.23
N THR A 309 19.37 -9.70 12.16
CA THR A 309 18.45 -10.16 11.11
C THR A 309 17.17 -9.32 11.17
N PRO A 310 16.77 -8.65 10.08
CA PRO A 310 15.51 -7.92 10.05
C PRO A 310 14.32 -8.88 9.90
N GLY A 311 13.14 -8.41 10.30
CA GLY A 311 11.89 -9.07 9.93
C GLY A 311 11.61 -8.96 8.42
N VAL A 312 10.54 -9.60 7.95
CA VAL A 312 10.20 -9.61 6.51
C VAL A 312 9.63 -8.31 5.95
N ALA A 313 9.25 -7.35 6.79
CA ALA A 313 8.73 -6.07 6.36
C ALA A 313 9.87 -5.08 6.03
N ALA A 314 9.96 -4.68 4.76
CA ALA A 314 10.92 -3.69 4.29
C ALA A 314 10.22 -2.71 3.34
N ILE A 315 10.26 -1.41 3.65
CA ILE A 315 9.60 -0.37 2.84
C ILE A 315 10.65 0.46 2.13
N PRO A 316 10.86 0.26 0.82
CA PRO A 316 11.78 1.07 0.03
C PRO A 316 11.19 2.46 -0.20
N LEU A 317 12.02 3.50 -0.07
CA LEU A 317 11.57 4.90 -0.14
C LEU A 317 11.92 5.61 -1.46
N GLY A 318 12.54 4.91 -2.41
CA GLY A 318 12.95 5.46 -3.71
C GLY A 318 14.13 6.44 -3.69
N ASP A 319 14.70 6.73 -2.53
CA ASP A 319 15.79 7.71 -2.32
C ASP A 319 17.14 7.07 -1.94
N GLY A 320 17.29 5.77 -2.18
CA GLY A 320 18.42 4.95 -1.74
C GLY A 320 18.32 4.49 -0.28
N THR A 321 17.19 4.75 0.38
CA THR A 321 16.92 4.31 1.75
C THR A 321 15.66 3.45 1.84
N TRP A 322 15.52 2.73 2.93
CA TRP A 322 14.32 1.93 3.23
C TRP A 322 14.07 1.88 4.74
N LEU A 323 12.84 1.53 5.11
CA LEU A 323 12.42 1.32 6.49
C LEU A 323 12.32 -0.17 6.80
N THR A 324 12.65 -0.54 8.04
CA THR A 324 12.29 -1.81 8.67
C THR A 324 11.72 -1.49 10.06
N HIS A 325 11.26 -2.50 10.79
CA HIS A 325 10.93 -2.36 12.20
C HIS A 325 11.61 -3.43 13.06
N ASP A 326 11.75 -3.11 14.34
CA ASP A 326 12.21 -3.98 15.43
C ASP A 326 11.26 -3.71 16.59
N GLU A 327 10.33 -4.64 16.83
CA GLU A 327 9.16 -4.42 17.69
C GLU A 327 8.41 -3.13 17.27
N GLU A 328 8.30 -2.16 18.18
CA GLU A 328 7.65 -0.86 17.99
C GLU A 328 8.62 0.26 17.54
N THR A 329 9.82 -0.10 17.10
CA THR A 329 10.82 0.86 16.63
C THR A 329 10.99 0.76 15.12
N VAL A 330 10.72 1.84 14.41
CA VAL A 330 11.04 1.97 12.98
C VAL A 330 12.51 2.34 12.82
N GLN A 331 13.17 1.73 11.86
CA GLN A 331 14.58 1.92 11.57
C GLN A 331 14.76 2.28 10.09
N ARG A 332 15.50 3.36 9.81
CA ARG A 332 15.83 3.78 8.45
C ARG A 332 17.25 3.39 8.10
N TRP A 333 17.42 2.78 6.94
CA TRP A 333 18.67 2.17 6.51
C TRP A 333 19.08 2.64 5.12
N THR A 334 20.37 2.48 4.81
CA THR A 334 20.92 2.57 3.46
C THR A 334 22.04 1.55 3.29
N THR A 335 22.49 1.31 2.06
CA THR A 335 23.72 0.55 1.80
C THR A 335 24.94 1.49 1.77
N THR A 336 26.13 0.92 1.99
CA THR A 336 27.42 1.64 1.92
C THR A 336 28.23 1.27 0.70
#